data_AF-A0A9W9TQ92-F1
#
_entry.id   AF-A0A9W9TQ92-F1
#
_cell.length_a   1.000
_cell.length_b   1.000
_cell.length_c   1.000
_cell.angle_alpha   90.00
_cell.angle_beta   90.00
_cell.angle_gamma   90.00
#
_symmetry.space_group_name_H-M   'P 1'
#
loop_
_entity.id
_entity.type
_entity.pdbx_description
1 polymer ?
#
loop_
_entity_poly.entity_id
_entity_poly.type
_entity_poly.pdbx_seq_one_letter_code
_entity_poly.pdbx_strand_id
1 'polypeptide(L)'
;MAPKKQRKPVEAPEPSDDSESEQEPEVREPFPLLDLPSEIRLRVYHFVLFTPTRKSGAAKNAGTVGSSAKKSKHIAPTSHRIALFLVSRRVHDEASHMFYSSQIFRLFPVQDFSRRPTVRALPRRHRPSVTTIELILGNSWTAPPRSWIVNQGLGLHDMALTRTLKIFIECDPSQPIFEGFRVSKDYYTEFAGKLMQQILERLPGLVQVEFDGYPSVRKSGDLMLRLLHETRMANKKVLWGPERGWTDHEDNDTQAEEDPADAAIDGLRSSKPEDYVDALTTTLQGVTLET
;
A
#
# COMPACT_ATOMS: atom_id res chain seq x y z
N MET A 1 56.50 59.01 -25.58
CA MET A 1 56.20 58.08 -26.70
C MET A 1 54.75 57.67 -26.61
N ALA A 2 54.05 57.87 -27.73
CA ALA A 2 52.69 57.45 -28.13
C ALA A 2 51.45 57.92 -27.33
N PRO A 3 50.32 58.25 -28.02
CA PRO A 3 49.27 59.12 -27.52
C PRO A 3 47.99 58.39 -27.08
N LYS A 4 47.29 58.93 -26.08
CA LYS A 4 45.93 58.50 -25.70
C LYS A 4 44.92 59.03 -26.73
N LYS A 5 44.28 58.12 -27.46
CA LYS A 5 43.17 58.40 -28.38
C LYS A 5 41.85 58.46 -27.60
N GLN A 6 41.05 59.46 -27.91
CA GLN A 6 39.81 59.88 -27.25
C GLN A 6 38.72 58.77 -27.24
N ARG A 7 37.99 58.64 -26.12
CA ARG A 7 36.72 57.90 -26.04
C ARG A 7 35.57 58.86 -26.35
N LYS A 8 34.68 58.48 -27.29
CA LYS A 8 33.41 59.16 -27.54
C LYS A 8 32.44 58.94 -26.35
N PRO A 9 31.57 59.90 -25.98
CA PRO A 9 30.54 59.69 -24.98
C PRO A 9 29.44 58.78 -25.52
N VAL A 10 28.98 57.85 -24.69
CA VAL A 10 27.81 57.00 -24.93
C VAL A 10 26.56 57.79 -24.53
N GLU A 11 25.63 57.92 -25.46
CA GLU A 11 24.33 58.55 -25.29
C GLU A 11 23.45 57.68 -24.38
N ALA A 12 22.90 58.26 -23.32
CA ALA A 12 22.05 57.57 -22.36
C ALA A 12 20.63 57.42 -22.92
N PRO A 13 20.02 56.22 -22.90
CA PRO A 13 18.62 56.07 -23.26
C PRO A 13 17.73 56.61 -22.14
N GLU A 14 16.69 57.36 -22.52
CA GLU A 14 15.70 57.95 -21.62
C GLU A 14 14.90 56.88 -20.85
N PRO A 15 14.42 57.18 -19.63
CA PRO A 15 13.63 56.23 -18.85
C PRO A 15 12.24 56.06 -19.47
N SER A 16 11.95 54.86 -19.94
CA SER A 16 10.61 54.41 -20.32
C SER A 16 9.71 54.36 -19.08
N ASP A 17 8.63 55.14 -19.14
CA ASP A 17 7.57 55.24 -18.14
C ASP A 17 6.61 54.03 -18.27
N ASP A 18 7.11 52.82 -17.97
CA ASP A 18 6.30 51.62 -17.81
C ASP A 18 5.95 51.47 -16.32
N SER A 19 5.01 52.29 -15.87
CA SER A 19 4.35 52.11 -14.58
C SER A 19 3.38 50.93 -14.68
N GLU A 20 3.90 49.72 -14.50
CA GLU A 20 3.08 48.54 -14.19
C GLU A 20 2.28 48.83 -12.91
N SER A 21 0.98 49.08 -13.06
CA SER A 21 0.06 49.25 -11.94
C SER A 21 -0.01 47.94 -11.15
N GLU A 22 0.71 47.88 -10.03
CA GLU A 22 0.55 46.84 -9.02
C GLU A 22 -0.92 46.81 -8.57
N GLN A 23 -1.68 45.82 -9.04
CA GLN A 23 -3.04 45.59 -8.56
C GLN A 23 -2.96 45.16 -7.09
N GLU A 24 -3.40 46.03 -6.18
CA GLU A 24 -3.55 45.69 -4.76
C GLU A 24 -4.40 44.42 -4.62
N PRO A 25 -4.01 43.47 -3.76
CA PRO A 25 -4.76 42.23 -3.59
C PRO A 25 -6.15 42.55 -3.03
N GLU A 26 -7.20 42.27 -3.82
CA GLU A 26 -8.59 42.38 -3.36
C GLU A 26 -8.76 41.62 -2.04
N VAL A 27 -9.15 42.33 -0.99
CA VAL A 27 -9.43 41.76 0.34
C VAL A 27 -10.70 40.93 0.22
N ARG A 28 -10.54 39.62 0.00
CA ARG A 28 -11.66 38.67 -0.07
C ARG A 28 -12.18 38.39 1.33
N GLU A 29 -13.49 38.50 1.51
CA GLU A 29 -14.15 38.13 2.77
C GLU A 29 -13.89 36.64 3.11
N PRO A 30 -13.65 36.31 4.40
CA PRO A 30 -13.46 34.92 4.80
C PRO A 30 -14.70 34.08 4.56
N PHE A 31 -14.52 32.88 4.00
CA PHE A 31 -15.62 31.94 3.81
C PHE A 31 -16.03 31.26 5.14
N PRO A 32 -17.32 31.31 5.53
CA PRO A 32 -17.79 30.76 6.81
C PRO A 32 -17.95 29.23 6.74
N LEU A 33 -16.83 28.50 6.87
CA LEU A 33 -16.79 27.04 6.76
C LEU A 33 -17.73 26.31 7.75
N LEU A 34 -17.90 26.85 8.95
CA LEU A 34 -18.67 26.19 10.02
C LEU A 34 -20.19 26.34 9.86
N ASP A 35 -20.64 27.24 8.98
CA ASP A 35 -22.06 27.46 8.67
C ASP A 35 -22.58 26.46 7.63
N LEU A 36 -21.67 25.76 6.94
CA LEU A 36 -22.03 24.65 6.05
C LEU A 36 -22.63 23.48 6.84
N PRO A 37 -23.46 22.61 6.23
CA PRO A 37 -23.85 21.33 6.80
C PRO A 37 -22.66 20.39 7.09
N SER A 38 -22.82 19.48 8.05
CA SER A 38 -21.77 18.52 8.46
C SER A 38 -21.23 17.69 7.31
N GLU A 39 -22.10 17.25 6.42
CA GLU A 39 -21.79 16.36 5.30
C GLU A 39 -20.81 17.06 4.34
N ILE A 40 -21.04 18.35 4.09
CA ILE A 40 -20.18 19.17 3.25
C ILE A 40 -18.84 19.42 3.94
N ARG A 41 -18.85 19.74 5.24
CA ARG A 41 -17.60 19.92 6.02
C ARG A 41 -16.75 18.65 6.00
N LEU A 42 -17.35 17.47 6.22
CA LEU A 42 -16.68 16.18 6.15
C LEU A 42 -16.06 15.92 4.77
N ARG A 43 -16.75 16.34 3.69
CA ARG A 43 -16.21 16.26 2.33
C ARG A 43 -15.01 17.18 2.13
N VAL A 44 -15.06 18.40 2.65
CA VAL A 44 -13.93 19.34 2.66
C VAL A 44 -12.75 18.76 3.43
N TYR A 45 -12.98 18.20 4.63
CA TYR A 45 -11.93 17.57 5.43
C TYR A 45 -11.29 16.39 4.70
N HIS A 46 -12.09 15.55 4.04
CA HIS A 46 -11.57 14.46 3.21
C HIS A 46 -10.60 14.96 2.13
N PHE A 47 -10.97 16.03 1.41
CA PHE A 47 -10.08 16.63 0.41
C PHE A 47 -8.80 17.21 1.04
N VAL A 48 -8.92 17.97 2.13
CA VAL A 48 -7.76 18.58 2.80
C VAL A 48 -6.78 17.51 3.32
N LEU A 49 -7.31 16.44 3.91
CA LEU A 49 -6.52 15.37 4.49
C LEU A 49 -5.88 14.49 3.41
N PHE A 50 -6.61 14.08 2.37
CA PHE A 50 -6.19 12.98 1.51
C PHE A 50 -5.82 13.34 0.07
N THR A 51 -6.03 14.57 -0.40
CA THR A 51 -5.67 14.95 -1.79
C THR A 51 -4.15 14.93 -1.98
N PRO A 52 -3.54 14.11 -2.85
CA PRO A 52 -2.07 14.07 -2.96
C PRO A 52 -1.46 15.45 -3.29
N THR A 53 -0.37 15.85 -2.63
CA THR A 53 0.39 17.04 -3.05
C THR A 53 1.35 16.67 -4.18
N ARG A 54 1.71 17.63 -5.04
CA ARG A 54 2.69 17.40 -6.13
C ARG A 54 4.05 16.84 -5.63
N LYS A 55 4.43 17.15 -4.39
CA LYS A 55 5.66 16.62 -3.73
C LYS A 55 5.47 15.23 -3.08
N SER A 56 4.22 14.81 -2.86
CA SER A 56 3.89 13.48 -2.31
C SER A 56 4.11 12.34 -3.31
N GLY A 57 4.23 12.65 -4.60
CA GLY A 57 4.47 11.65 -5.65
C GLY A 57 5.85 10.98 -5.57
N ALA A 58 6.74 11.45 -4.69
CA ALA A 58 8.06 10.87 -4.45
C ALA A 58 8.09 9.83 -3.33
N ALA A 59 7.07 9.76 -2.46
CA ALA A 59 6.90 8.65 -1.51
C ALA A 59 6.24 7.46 -2.22
N LYS A 60 6.78 7.06 -3.37
CA LYS A 60 6.37 5.83 -4.06
C LYS A 60 6.79 4.67 -3.19
N ASN A 61 5.83 4.05 -2.51
CA ASN A 61 5.74 2.61 -2.21
C ASN A 61 7.07 1.83 -2.18
N ALA A 62 8.07 2.30 -1.44
CA ALA A 62 9.32 1.59 -1.27
C ALA A 62 9.04 0.41 -0.34
N GLY A 63 8.80 -0.76 -0.92
CA GLY A 63 8.74 -2.04 -0.21
C GLY A 63 7.67 -2.15 0.89
N THR A 64 6.52 -1.50 0.72
CA THR A 64 5.45 -1.62 1.73
C THR A 64 4.72 -2.96 1.54
N VAL A 65 4.49 -3.69 2.64
CA VAL A 65 3.79 -4.98 2.64
C VAL A 65 2.34 -4.81 3.12
N GLY A 66 1.42 -5.68 2.68
CA GLY A 66 0.01 -5.66 3.09
C GLY A 66 -0.94 -5.18 2.00
N SER A 67 -2.23 -5.52 2.11
CA SER A 67 -3.29 -5.07 1.19
C SER A 67 -3.38 -3.54 1.14
N SER A 68 -3.03 -2.86 2.22
CA SER A 68 -3.00 -1.40 2.30
C SER A 68 -1.78 -0.79 1.58
N ALA A 69 -0.77 -1.57 1.20
CA ALA A 69 0.52 -1.09 0.68
C ALA A 69 0.47 -0.51 -0.73
N LYS A 70 -0.12 -1.23 -1.68
CA LYS A 70 0.07 -0.94 -3.10
C LYS A 70 -1.05 -0.10 -3.72
N LYS A 71 -2.17 0.05 -3.02
CA LYS A 71 -3.37 0.74 -3.52
C LYS A 71 -4.17 1.53 -2.47
N SER A 72 -3.61 1.83 -1.28
CA SER A 72 -4.36 2.69 -0.33
C SER A 72 -4.54 4.08 -0.94
N LYS A 73 -5.79 4.38 -1.32
CA LYS A 73 -6.24 5.68 -1.86
C LYS A 73 -5.93 6.83 -0.89
N HIS A 74 -5.69 6.51 0.37
CA HIS A 74 -5.46 7.45 1.45
C HIS A 74 -4.14 7.12 2.11
N ILE A 75 -3.04 7.61 1.53
CA ILE A 75 -1.76 7.70 2.24
C ILE A 75 -1.97 8.64 3.42
N ALA A 76 -1.48 8.28 4.60
CA ALA A 76 -1.58 9.12 5.79
C ALA A 76 -1.11 10.55 5.45
N PRO A 77 -1.95 11.58 5.66
CA PRO A 77 -1.59 12.96 5.36
C PRO A 77 -0.24 13.36 5.93
N THR A 78 0.46 14.23 5.22
CA THR A 78 1.65 14.91 5.74
C THR A 78 1.30 15.65 7.04
N SER A 79 2.29 15.81 7.92
CA SER A 79 2.12 16.46 9.24
C SER A 79 1.39 17.82 9.16
N HIS A 80 1.65 18.60 8.11
CA HIS A 80 0.99 19.89 7.87
C HIS A 80 -0.54 19.78 7.72
N ARG A 81 -1.07 18.65 7.25
CA ARG A 81 -2.52 18.46 7.07
C ARG A 81 -3.21 18.05 8.35
N ILE A 82 -2.48 17.39 9.23
CA ILE A 82 -2.95 17.03 10.58
C ILE A 82 -3.12 18.30 11.43
N ALA A 83 -2.49 19.43 11.06
CA ALA A 83 -2.73 20.73 11.68
C ALA A 83 -4.21 21.18 11.61
N LEU A 84 -5.01 20.60 10.69
CA LEU A 84 -6.47 20.80 10.66
C LEU A 84 -7.12 20.49 12.02
N PHE A 85 -6.58 19.54 12.78
CA PHE A 85 -7.09 19.17 14.10
C PHE A 85 -6.90 20.25 15.17
N LEU A 86 -6.15 21.32 14.87
CA LEU A 86 -5.83 22.39 15.81
C LEU A 86 -6.71 23.64 15.62
N VAL A 87 -7.58 23.66 14.61
CA VAL A 87 -8.38 24.85 14.27
C VAL A 87 -9.43 25.18 15.34
N SER A 88 -10.25 24.20 15.72
CA SER A 88 -11.26 24.33 16.78
C SER A 88 -11.66 22.95 17.30
N ARG A 89 -12.39 22.89 18.42
CA ARG A 89 -12.89 21.61 18.97
C ARG A 89 -13.82 20.88 18.00
N ARG A 90 -14.75 21.61 17.39
CA ARG A 90 -15.69 21.04 16.41
C ARG A 90 -14.97 20.46 15.19
N VAL A 91 -14.00 21.21 14.65
CA VAL A 91 -13.18 20.74 13.52
C VAL A 91 -12.33 19.54 13.94
N HIS A 92 -11.77 19.54 15.15
CA HIS A 92 -11.02 18.42 15.69
C HIS A 92 -11.84 17.14 15.70
N ASP A 93 -13.04 17.17 16.28
CA ASP A 93 -13.87 15.99 16.44
C ASP A 93 -14.30 15.41 15.08
N GLU A 94 -14.76 16.28 14.17
CA GLU A 94 -15.21 15.87 12.84
C GLU A 94 -14.04 15.37 11.95
N ALA A 95 -12.93 16.12 11.91
CA ALA A 95 -11.80 15.78 11.06
C ALA A 95 -11.00 14.58 11.59
N SER A 96 -10.87 14.44 12.92
CA SER A 96 -10.20 13.27 13.51
C SER A 96 -11.01 12.00 13.27
N HIS A 97 -12.33 12.04 13.44
CA HIS A 97 -13.19 10.91 13.12
C HIS A 97 -13.07 10.50 11.64
N MET A 98 -13.13 11.47 10.71
CA MET A 98 -12.91 11.22 9.27
C MET A 98 -11.53 10.61 8.99
N PHE A 99 -10.48 11.13 9.63
CA PHE A 99 -9.11 10.64 9.45
C PHE A 99 -8.96 9.20 9.90
N TYR A 100 -9.34 8.88 11.14
CA TYR A 100 -9.15 7.54 11.71
C TYR A 100 -10.09 6.50 11.09
N SER A 101 -11.28 6.90 10.62
CA SER A 101 -12.21 6.00 9.93
C SER A 101 -11.81 5.66 8.50
N SER A 102 -11.04 6.53 7.83
CA SER A 102 -10.60 6.32 6.44
C SER A 102 -9.25 5.60 6.34
N GLN A 103 -8.46 5.57 7.42
CA GLN A 103 -7.14 4.94 7.46
C GLN A 103 -7.23 3.48 7.87
N ILE A 104 -6.26 2.69 7.41
CA ILE A 104 -6.08 1.29 7.81
C ILE A 104 -4.90 1.21 8.77
N PHE A 105 -5.11 0.60 9.93
CA PHE A 105 -4.08 0.45 10.96
C PHE A 105 -3.63 -1.00 11.08
N ARG A 106 -2.32 -1.20 11.17
CA ARG A 106 -1.76 -2.54 11.39
C ARG A 106 -1.98 -2.98 12.83
N LEU A 107 -2.35 -4.24 13.03
CA LEU A 107 -2.44 -4.80 14.38
C LEU A 107 -1.06 -4.90 15.03
N PHE A 108 -0.08 -5.39 14.27
CA PHE A 108 1.28 -5.60 14.74
C PHE A 108 2.32 -4.93 13.84
N PRO A 109 3.49 -4.57 14.40
CA PRO A 109 4.60 -4.12 13.59
C PRO A 109 5.11 -5.26 12.70
N VAL A 110 5.47 -4.91 11.48
CA VAL A 110 6.08 -5.79 10.47
C VAL A 110 7.47 -5.26 10.18
N GLN A 111 8.42 -6.14 9.90
CA GLN A 111 9.75 -5.77 9.44
C GLN A 111 9.70 -5.30 7.99
N ASP A 112 9.22 -4.09 7.76
CA ASP A 112 9.29 -3.43 6.45
C ASP A 112 9.84 -2.01 6.58
N PHE A 113 10.13 -1.39 5.43
CA PHE A 113 10.63 -0.01 5.38
C PHE A 113 9.52 1.02 5.63
N SER A 114 8.28 0.58 5.83
CA SER A 114 7.12 1.47 5.97
C SER A 114 6.86 1.79 7.45
N ARG A 115 6.80 3.08 7.77
CA ARG A 115 6.42 3.53 9.12
C ARG A 115 4.91 3.63 9.24
N ARG A 116 4.20 2.51 9.09
CA ARG A 116 2.75 2.48 9.27
C ARG A 116 2.38 2.43 10.74
N PRO A 117 1.43 3.27 11.20
CA PRO A 117 0.99 3.26 12.59
C PRO A 117 0.29 1.94 12.90
N THR A 118 0.58 1.41 14.08
CA THR A 118 -0.11 0.24 14.63
C THR A 118 -1.26 0.68 15.53
N VAL A 119 -2.22 -0.22 15.78
CA VAL A 119 -3.31 0.02 16.73
C VAL A 119 -2.79 0.39 18.12
N ARG A 120 -1.67 -0.22 18.56
CA ARG A 120 -1.07 0.11 19.86
C ARG A 120 -0.53 1.54 19.92
N ALA A 121 -0.09 2.11 18.80
CA ALA A 121 0.39 3.50 18.73
C ALA A 121 -0.76 4.53 18.75
N LEU A 122 -2.01 4.09 18.54
CA LEU A 122 -3.16 4.99 18.56
C LEU A 122 -3.54 5.40 19.99
N PRO A 123 -3.74 6.71 20.24
CA PRO A 123 -4.37 7.19 21.46
C PRO A 123 -5.73 6.52 21.66
N ARG A 124 -6.04 6.11 22.90
CA ARG A 124 -7.28 5.40 23.25
C ARG A 124 -8.54 6.11 22.76
N ARG A 125 -8.57 7.45 22.85
CA ARG A 125 -9.71 8.28 22.42
C ARG A 125 -10.10 8.11 20.95
N HIS A 126 -9.15 7.71 20.09
CA HIS A 126 -9.35 7.63 18.65
C HIS A 126 -9.63 6.20 18.16
N ARG A 127 -9.41 5.19 19.00
CA ARG A 127 -9.66 3.78 18.67
C ARG A 127 -11.11 3.49 18.28
N PRO A 128 -12.14 4.08 18.92
CA PRO A 128 -13.52 3.85 18.53
C PRO A 128 -13.83 4.30 17.09
N SER A 129 -13.10 5.26 16.54
CA SER A 129 -13.30 5.79 15.18
C SER A 129 -12.69 4.92 14.08
N VAL A 130 -11.88 3.91 14.42
CA VAL A 130 -11.23 3.04 13.44
C VAL A 130 -12.23 2.05 12.87
N THR A 131 -12.34 1.99 11.55
CA THR A 131 -13.28 1.11 10.83
C THR A 131 -12.63 -0.14 10.28
N THR A 132 -11.33 -0.06 9.94
CA THR A 132 -10.60 -1.10 9.24
C THR A 132 -9.21 -1.28 9.84
N ILE A 133 -8.84 -2.54 10.09
CA ILE A 133 -7.52 -2.94 10.58
C ILE A 133 -6.92 -3.99 9.67
N GLU A 134 -5.60 -4.14 9.74
CA GLU A 134 -4.84 -5.07 8.92
C GLU A 134 -3.95 -5.97 9.79
N LEU A 135 -4.04 -7.27 9.55
CA LEU A 135 -3.09 -8.28 9.99
C LEU A 135 -2.27 -8.71 8.78
N ILE A 136 -0.95 -8.71 8.93
CA ILE A 136 -0.04 -9.25 7.92
C ILE A 136 0.52 -10.54 8.50
N LEU A 137 0.50 -11.62 7.72
CA LEU A 137 1.00 -12.94 8.07
C LEU A 137 2.06 -13.38 7.06
N GLY A 138 2.87 -14.37 7.42
CA GLY A 138 3.96 -14.90 6.61
C GLY A 138 5.32 -14.24 6.91
N ASN A 139 5.38 -13.12 7.61
CA ASN A 139 6.64 -12.57 8.11
C ASN A 139 7.11 -13.29 9.39
N SER A 140 8.43 -13.37 9.60
CA SER A 140 9.03 -13.98 10.80
C SER A 140 8.46 -15.37 11.13
N TRP A 141 8.07 -16.15 10.13
CA TRP A 141 7.26 -17.35 10.30
C TRP A 141 7.98 -18.51 11.03
N THR A 142 9.31 -18.53 10.98
CA THR A 142 10.15 -19.46 11.76
C THR A 142 10.25 -19.08 13.23
N ALA A 143 10.06 -17.80 13.56
CA ALA A 143 10.11 -17.28 14.92
C ALA A 143 9.19 -16.05 15.07
N PRO A 144 7.86 -16.25 15.14
CA PRO A 144 6.92 -15.14 15.22
C PRO A 144 7.24 -14.21 16.39
N PRO A 145 7.12 -12.88 16.24
CA PRO A 145 7.56 -11.96 17.28
C PRO A 145 6.77 -12.17 18.57
N ARG A 146 7.47 -12.27 19.72
CA ARG A 146 6.83 -12.43 21.04
C ARG A 146 5.87 -11.29 21.40
N SER A 147 5.95 -10.15 20.72
CA SER A 147 5.05 -9.01 20.91
C SER A 147 3.68 -9.20 20.26
N TRP A 148 3.50 -10.22 19.41
CA TRP A 148 2.25 -10.56 18.74
C TRP A 148 1.32 -11.31 19.69
N ILE A 149 0.88 -10.59 20.72
CA ILE A 149 0.00 -11.10 21.76
C ILE A 149 -1.26 -10.25 21.75
N VAL A 150 -2.40 -10.92 21.67
CA VAL A 150 -3.70 -10.27 21.81
C VAL A 150 -4.02 -10.19 23.30
N ASN A 151 -3.88 -8.99 23.86
CA ASN A 151 -4.18 -8.70 25.26
C ASN A 151 -5.01 -7.42 25.38
N GLN A 152 -5.47 -7.10 26.59
CA GLN A 152 -6.24 -5.87 26.83
C GLN A 152 -5.48 -4.60 26.40
N GLY A 153 -4.15 -4.60 26.53
CA GLY A 153 -3.30 -3.49 26.12
C GLY A 153 -3.24 -3.25 24.60
N LEU A 154 -3.65 -4.21 23.78
CA LEU A 154 -3.81 -4.01 22.33
C LEU A 154 -5.04 -3.13 22.03
N GLY A 155 -6.05 -3.15 22.89
CA GLY A 155 -7.18 -2.23 22.83
C GLY A 155 -8.26 -2.59 21.82
N LEU A 156 -8.35 -3.85 21.38
CA LEU A 156 -9.36 -4.27 20.39
C LEU A 156 -10.80 -4.06 20.87
N HIS A 157 -11.05 -4.22 22.17
CA HIS A 157 -12.36 -3.94 22.75
C HIS A 157 -12.78 -2.46 22.64
N ASP A 158 -11.82 -1.53 22.59
CA ASP A 158 -12.10 -0.10 22.42
C ASP A 158 -12.49 0.24 20.96
N MET A 159 -12.36 -0.69 20.02
CA MET A 159 -12.54 -0.48 18.57
C MET A 159 -13.96 -0.78 18.09
N ALA A 160 -14.95 -0.12 18.70
CA ALA A 160 -16.37 -0.43 18.53
C ALA A 160 -16.88 -0.32 17.07
N LEU A 161 -16.32 0.57 16.26
CA LEU A 161 -16.74 0.76 14.86
C LEU A 161 -15.92 -0.05 13.85
N THR A 162 -14.98 -0.88 14.29
CA THR A 162 -14.20 -1.71 13.37
C THR A 162 -15.09 -2.78 12.76
N ARG A 163 -15.32 -2.70 11.44
CA ARG A 163 -16.19 -3.61 10.68
C ARG A 163 -15.41 -4.61 9.84
N THR A 164 -14.19 -4.26 9.42
CA THR A 164 -13.38 -5.05 8.49
C THR A 164 -12.01 -5.35 9.08
N LEU A 165 -11.64 -6.63 9.10
CA LEU A 165 -10.28 -7.10 9.34
C LEU A 165 -9.69 -7.56 8.00
N LYS A 166 -8.65 -6.89 7.53
CA LYS A 166 -7.88 -7.33 6.36
C LYS A 166 -6.78 -8.28 6.82
N ILE A 167 -6.63 -9.40 6.15
CA ILE A 167 -5.56 -10.36 6.37
C ILE A 167 -4.77 -10.47 5.06
N PHE A 168 -3.52 -10.03 5.10
CA PHE A 168 -2.60 -10.15 3.98
C PHE A 168 -1.55 -11.20 4.28
N ILE A 169 -1.37 -12.16 3.39
CA ILE A 169 -0.46 -13.28 3.58
C ILE A 169 0.72 -13.12 2.62
N GLU A 170 1.91 -12.95 3.18
CA GLU A 170 3.14 -12.87 2.41
C GLU A 170 3.59 -14.26 1.95
N CYS A 171 3.42 -15.27 2.80
CA CYS A 171 3.97 -16.59 2.61
C CYS A 171 3.16 -17.63 3.38
N ASP A 172 3.06 -18.84 2.80
CA ASP A 172 2.48 -20.01 3.45
C ASP A 172 3.56 -21.08 3.70
N PRO A 173 4.11 -21.15 4.94
CA PRO A 173 5.14 -22.12 5.32
C PRO A 173 4.70 -23.59 5.34
N SER A 174 3.40 -23.88 5.17
CA SER A 174 2.91 -25.26 5.10
C SER A 174 3.32 -25.95 3.79
N GLN A 175 3.62 -25.17 2.75
CA GLN A 175 3.98 -25.70 1.43
C GLN A 175 5.31 -26.47 1.47
N PRO A 176 5.47 -27.51 0.60
CA PRO A 176 6.67 -28.37 0.60
C PRO A 176 8.00 -27.63 0.45
N ILE A 177 8.01 -26.50 -0.27
CA ILE A 177 9.22 -25.68 -0.49
C ILE A 177 9.87 -25.18 0.82
N PHE A 178 9.10 -25.11 1.91
CA PHE A 178 9.58 -24.65 3.23
C PHE A 178 10.00 -25.78 4.18
N GLU A 179 9.99 -27.04 3.75
CA GLU A 179 10.26 -28.21 4.60
C GLU A 179 11.59 -28.15 5.35
N GLY A 180 12.67 -27.74 4.68
CA GLY A 180 14.01 -27.63 5.28
C GLY A 180 14.20 -26.41 6.19
N PHE A 181 13.27 -25.45 6.16
CA PHE A 181 13.39 -24.17 6.86
C PHE A 181 12.40 -24.03 8.02
N ARG A 182 11.36 -24.87 8.07
CA ARG A 182 10.29 -24.77 9.06
C ARG A 182 10.60 -25.48 10.36
N VAL A 183 10.10 -24.90 11.47
CA VAL A 183 10.16 -25.52 12.80
C VAL A 183 9.38 -26.84 12.81
N SER A 184 8.15 -26.81 12.27
CA SER A 184 7.35 -28.00 11.95
C SER A 184 6.31 -27.62 10.88
N LYS A 185 5.61 -28.62 10.32
CA LYS A 185 4.59 -28.39 9.29
C LYS A 185 3.48 -27.45 9.77
N ASP A 186 2.96 -27.69 10.97
CA ASP A 186 1.76 -27.01 11.46
C ASP A 186 2.08 -25.83 12.40
N TYR A 187 3.35 -25.62 12.77
CA TYR A 187 3.74 -24.63 13.78
C TYR A 187 3.19 -23.22 13.49
N TYR A 188 3.44 -22.70 12.28
CA TYR A 188 3.01 -21.36 11.92
C TYR A 188 1.49 -21.29 11.67
N THR A 189 0.92 -22.33 11.07
CA THR A 189 -0.52 -22.46 10.82
C THR A 189 -1.32 -22.42 12.12
N GLU A 190 -0.89 -23.17 13.14
CA GLU A 190 -1.49 -23.16 14.47
C GLU A 190 -1.34 -21.81 15.17
N PHE A 191 -0.15 -21.22 15.08
CA PHE A 191 0.10 -19.88 15.62
C PHE A 191 -0.85 -18.84 15.01
N ALA A 192 -0.95 -18.80 13.69
CA ALA A 192 -1.78 -17.84 12.97
C ALA A 192 -3.28 -18.06 13.24
N GLY A 193 -3.73 -19.32 13.29
CA GLY A 193 -5.11 -19.68 13.63
C GLY A 193 -5.48 -19.23 15.05
N LYS A 194 -4.65 -19.54 16.05
CA LYS A 194 -4.88 -19.09 17.44
C LYS A 194 -4.86 -17.57 17.58
N LEU A 195 -3.95 -16.92 16.88
CA LEU A 195 -3.87 -15.46 16.85
C LEU A 195 -5.16 -14.86 16.27
N MET A 196 -5.63 -15.41 15.16
CA MET A 196 -6.87 -14.99 14.50
C MET A 196 -8.08 -15.18 15.42
N GLN A 197 -8.23 -16.36 16.02
CA GLN A 197 -9.29 -16.64 16.99
C GLN A 197 -9.35 -15.59 18.09
N GLN A 198 -8.21 -15.30 18.73
CA GLN A 198 -8.12 -14.30 19.80
C GLN A 198 -8.46 -12.87 19.35
N ILE A 199 -8.18 -12.53 18.09
CA ILE A 199 -8.54 -11.22 17.50
C ILE A 199 -10.06 -11.15 17.29
N LEU A 200 -10.65 -12.19 16.71
CA LEU A 200 -12.08 -12.24 16.39
C LEU A 200 -12.95 -12.16 17.65
N GLU A 201 -12.54 -12.83 18.73
CA GLU A 201 -13.22 -12.79 20.03
C GLU A 201 -13.24 -11.40 20.67
N ARG A 202 -12.22 -10.57 20.40
CA ARG A 202 -12.05 -9.25 21.04
C ARG A 202 -12.51 -8.06 20.20
N LEU A 203 -13.05 -8.31 19.02
CA LEU A 203 -13.60 -7.28 18.12
C LEU A 203 -15.13 -7.39 18.04
N PRO A 204 -15.86 -6.74 18.95
CA PRO A 204 -17.32 -6.90 19.05
C PRO A 204 -18.05 -6.37 17.80
N GLY A 205 -17.49 -5.36 17.13
CA GLY A 205 -18.09 -4.73 15.96
C GLY A 205 -17.81 -5.41 14.62
N LEU A 206 -16.95 -6.45 14.60
CA LEU A 206 -16.44 -7.01 13.36
C LEU A 206 -17.53 -7.75 12.57
N VAL A 207 -17.65 -7.42 11.29
CA VAL A 207 -18.65 -8.00 10.37
C VAL A 207 -18.00 -8.96 9.38
N GLN A 208 -16.81 -8.61 8.89
CA GLN A 208 -16.19 -9.31 7.77
C GLN A 208 -14.66 -9.35 7.87
N VAL A 209 -14.10 -10.38 7.24
CA VAL A 209 -12.66 -10.58 7.07
C VAL A 209 -12.35 -10.61 5.59
N GLU A 210 -11.44 -9.74 5.15
CA GLU A 210 -10.96 -9.66 3.77
C GLU A 210 -9.60 -10.34 3.66
N PHE A 211 -9.49 -11.35 2.80
CA PHE A 211 -8.26 -12.12 2.58
C PHE A 211 -7.56 -11.73 1.29
N ASP A 212 -6.25 -11.55 1.36
CA ASP A 212 -5.40 -11.25 0.22
C ASP A 212 -3.99 -11.80 0.47
N GLY A 213 -3.11 -11.77 -0.53
CA GLY A 213 -1.75 -12.24 -0.35
C GLY A 213 -0.86 -12.13 -1.57
N TYR A 214 0.37 -12.59 -1.44
CA TYR A 214 1.28 -12.72 -2.59
C TYR A 214 0.89 -13.90 -3.49
N PRO A 215 1.30 -13.88 -4.78
CA PRO A 215 0.96 -14.94 -5.74
C PRO A 215 1.37 -16.36 -5.32
N SER A 216 2.41 -16.49 -4.50
CA SER A 216 2.89 -17.78 -3.96
C SER A 216 1.91 -18.42 -2.97
N VAL A 217 0.93 -17.67 -2.45
CA VAL A 217 -0.05 -18.18 -1.50
C VAL A 217 -1.20 -18.82 -2.26
N ARG A 218 -1.44 -20.11 -1.97
CA ARG A 218 -2.54 -20.89 -2.55
C ARG A 218 -3.80 -20.72 -1.71
N LYS A 219 -4.95 -20.58 -2.34
CA LYS A 219 -6.25 -20.49 -1.64
C LYS A 219 -6.56 -21.76 -0.84
N SER A 220 -6.13 -22.90 -1.39
CA SER A 220 -6.26 -24.24 -0.83
C SER A 220 -5.11 -24.64 0.11
N GLY A 221 -4.17 -23.73 0.42
CA GLY A 221 -3.07 -24.01 1.35
C GLY A 221 -3.54 -24.17 2.79
N ASP A 222 -2.80 -24.96 3.60
CA ASP A 222 -3.19 -25.30 4.97
C ASP A 222 -3.39 -24.05 5.85
N LEU A 223 -2.53 -23.03 5.66
CA LEU A 223 -2.66 -21.75 6.36
C LEU A 223 -3.97 -21.05 6.01
N MET A 224 -4.28 -20.94 4.71
CA MET A 224 -5.52 -20.30 4.24
C MET A 224 -6.76 -21.04 4.74
N LEU A 225 -6.76 -22.37 4.63
CA LEU A 225 -7.87 -23.20 5.12
C LEU A 225 -8.10 -23.02 6.61
N ARG A 226 -7.04 -22.95 7.41
CA ARG A 226 -7.14 -22.67 8.85
C ARG A 226 -7.77 -21.30 9.11
N LEU A 227 -7.32 -20.24 8.45
CA LEU A 227 -7.86 -18.89 8.68
C LEU A 227 -9.33 -18.77 8.22
N LEU A 228 -9.68 -19.42 7.11
CA LEU A 228 -11.07 -19.50 6.65
C LEU A 228 -11.94 -20.26 7.65
N HIS A 229 -11.43 -21.33 8.25
CA HIS A 229 -12.13 -22.06 9.31
C HIS A 229 -12.43 -21.15 10.50
N GLU A 230 -11.43 -20.44 11.04
CA GLU A 230 -11.61 -19.51 12.17
C GLU A 230 -12.62 -18.39 11.84
N THR A 231 -12.59 -17.87 10.61
CA THR A 231 -13.54 -16.84 10.14
C THR A 231 -14.98 -17.34 10.17
N ARG A 232 -15.21 -18.56 9.66
CA ARG A 232 -16.53 -19.18 9.61
C ARG A 232 -17.03 -19.54 11.00
N MET A 233 -16.16 -20.07 11.86
CA MET A 233 -16.49 -20.38 13.26
C MET A 233 -16.91 -19.13 14.04
N ALA A 234 -16.30 -17.98 13.75
CA ALA A 234 -16.69 -16.69 14.32
C ALA A 234 -17.91 -16.03 13.65
N ASN A 235 -18.58 -16.72 12.71
CA ASN A 235 -19.72 -16.23 11.93
C ASN A 235 -19.44 -14.89 11.22
N LYS A 236 -18.24 -14.73 10.66
CA LYS A 236 -17.87 -13.53 9.90
C LYS A 236 -17.96 -13.80 8.40
N LYS A 237 -18.28 -12.75 7.64
CA LYS A 237 -18.28 -12.83 6.17
C LYS A 237 -16.85 -12.89 5.65
N VAL A 238 -16.60 -13.75 4.67
CA VAL A 238 -15.34 -13.81 3.93
C VAL A 238 -15.44 -12.88 2.73
N LEU A 239 -14.42 -12.06 2.52
CA LEU A 239 -14.23 -11.23 1.34
C LEU A 239 -12.85 -11.49 0.75
N TRP A 240 -12.70 -11.21 -0.54
CA TRP A 240 -11.44 -11.37 -1.25
C TRP A 240 -10.86 -10.02 -1.65
N GLY A 241 -9.57 -9.84 -1.37
CA GLY A 241 -8.80 -8.65 -1.72
C GLY A 241 -8.41 -8.64 -3.20
N PRO A 242 -8.05 -7.45 -3.71
CA PRO A 242 -7.81 -7.25 -5.13
C PRO A 242 -6.42 -7.69 -5.63
N GLU A 243 -5.45 -8.00 -4.76
CA GLU A 243 -4.09 -8.31 -5.22
C GLU A 243 -3.97 -9.74 -5.74
N ARG A 244 -4.43 -10.73 -4.98
CA ARG A 244 -4.32 -12.15 -5.35
C ARG A 244 -5.36 -12.58 -6.38
N GLY A 245 -6.45 -11.83 -6.52
CA GLY A 245 -7.52 -12.14 -7.47
C GLY A 245 -8.36 -13.36 -7.09
N TRP A 246 -8.32 -13.79 -5.82
CA TRP A 246 -9.20 -14.86 -5.34
C TRP A 246 -10.67 -14.46 -5.52
N THR A 247 -11.49 -15.43 -5.90
CA THR A 247 -12.94 -15.28 -5.97
C THR A 247 -13.61 -16.42 -5.22
N ASP A 248 -14.93 -16.37 -4.99
CA ASP A 248 -15.65 -17.49 -4.37
C ASP A 248 -15.70 -18.74 -5.26
N HIS A 249 -15.42 -18.60 -6.57
CA HIS A 249 -15.32 -19.72 -7.48
C HIS A 249 -14.04 -20.52 -7.21
N GLU A 250 -14.11 -21.83 -7.45
CA GLU A 250 -12.99 -22.73 -7.25
C GLU A 250 -11.91 -22.45 -8.29
N ASP A 251 -10.86 -21.75 -7.88
CA ASP A 251 -9.61 -21.71 -8.62
C ASP A 251 -9.03 -23.13 -8.59
N ASN A 252 -9.20 -23.85 -9.69
CA ASN A 252 -8.47 -25.08 -9.94
C ASN A 252 -6.99 -24.68 -10.12
N ASP A 253 -6.28 -24.41 -9.02
CA ASP A 253 -4.83 -24.20 -8.93
C ASP A 253 -4.11 -25.53 -9.27
N THR A 254 -4.51 -26.19 -10.36
CA THR A 254 -3.69 -27.20 -11.03
C THR A 254 -2.61 -26.40 -11.72
N GLN A 255 -1.37 -26.53 -11.24
CA GLN A 255 -0.21 -26.07 -11.99
C GLN A 255 -0.36 -26.64 -13.40
N ALA A 256 -0.57 -25.77 -14.40
CA ALA A 256 -0.23 -26.13 -15.75
C ALA A 256 1.27 -26.44 -15.69
N GLU A 257 1.62 -27.72 -15.63
CA GLU A 257 2.92 -28.15 -16.09
C GLU A 257 2.95 -27.71 -17.56
N GLU A 258 3.61 -26.59 -17.83
CA GLU A 258 3.99 -26.25 -19.19
C GLU A 258 4.87 -27.40 -19.66
N ASP A 259 4.31 -28.23 -20.54
CA ASP A 259 5.04 -29.26 -21.24
C ASP A 259 6.24 -28.58 -21.91
N PRO A 260 7.49 -29.00 -21.64
CA PRO A 260 8.68 -28.38 -22.24
C PRO A 260 8.65 -28.37 -23.77
N ALA A 261 7.77 -29.16 -24.40
CA ALA A 261 7.48 -29.09 -25.83
C ALA A 261 6.77 -27.78 -26.27
N ASP A 262 5.85 -27.23 -25.47
CA ASP A 262 5.07 -26.04 -25.83
C ASP A 262 5.89 -24.75 -25.68
N ALA A 263 6.79 -24.68 -24.71
CA ALA A 263 7.74 -23.57 -24.55
C ALA A 263 8.73 -23.47 -25.72
N ALA A 264 9.08 -24.61 -26.34
CA ALA A 264 9.95 -24.65 -27.52
C ALA A 264 9.24 -24.15 -28.80
N ILE A 265 7.94 -24.41 -28.93
CA ILE A 265 7.14 -23.99 -30.09
C ILE A 265 6.89 -22.48 -30.07
N ASP A 266 6.72 -21.88 -28.90
CA ASP A 266 6.49 -20.43 -28.77
C ASP A 266 7.78 -19.62 -29.00
N GLY A 267 8.94 -20.17 -28.62
CA GLY A 267 10.26 -19.61 -28.97
C GLY A 267 10.54 -19.56 -30.48
N LEU A 268 9.98 -20.51 -31.25
CA LEU A 268 10.11 -20.57 -32.71
C LEU A 268 9.15 -19.64 -33.46
N ARG A 269 8.07 -19.16 -32.82
CA ARG A 269 7.12 -18.21 -33.43
C ARG A 269 7.52 -16.74 -33.25
N SER A 270 8.41 -16.44 -32.31
CA SER A 270 8.86 -15.06 -32.03
C SER A 270 9.99 -14.57 -32.97
N SER A 271 10.58 -15.42 -33.81
CA SER A 271 11.59 -14.99 -34.78
C SER A 271 10.94 -14.59 -36.11
N LYS A 272 11.01 -13.31 -36.45
CA LYS A 272 10.64 -12.80 -37.77
C LYS A 272 11.60 -13.37 -38.83
N PRO A 273 11.14 -13.68 -40.06
CA PRO A 273 11.93 -14.35 -41.08
C PRO A 273 12.87 -13.43 -41.90
N GLU A 274 13.13 -12.19 -41.45
CA GLU A 274 13.89 -11.22 -42.24
C GLU A 274 15.41 -11.22 -41.98
N ASP A 275 15.89 -11.85 -40.91
CA ASP A 275 17.31 -11.80 -40.52
C ASP A 275 18.14 -13.04 -40.91
N TYR A 276 17.56 -14.02 -41.63
CA TYR A 276 18.24 -15.29 -41.91
C TYR A 276 19.16 -15.27 -43.15
N VAL A 277 19.01 -14.29 -44.04
CA VAL A 277 19.74 -14.28 -45.32
C VAL A 277 21.16 -13.72 -45.18
N ASP A 278 21.43 -12.88 -44.17
CA ASP A 278 22.75 -12.27 -43.96
C ASP A 278 23.70 -13.09 -43.08
N ALA A 279 23.17 -14.03 -42.28
CA ALA A 279 23.99 -14.86 -41.41
C ALA A 279 24.71 -16.00 -42.17
N LEU A 280 24.14 -16.49 -43.27
CA LEU A 280 24.70 -17.61 -44.04
C LEU A 280 25.78 -17.21 -45.06
N THR A 281 25.82 -15.94 -45.48
CA THR A 281 26.87 -15.44 -46.39
C THR A 281 28.18 -15.16 -45.66
N THR A 282 28.15 -14.92 -44.34
CA THR A 282 29.33 -14.56 -43.56
C THR A 282 30.16 -15.78 -43.11
N THR A 283 29.58 -16.99 -43.10
CA THR A 283 30.26 -18.20 -42.59
C THR A 283 30.97 -19.05 -43.66
N LEU A 284 30.87 -18.70 -44.95
CA LEU A 284 31.42 -19.51 -46.06
C LEU A 284 32.73 -18.97 -46.68
N GLN A 285 33.38 -17.97 -46.08
CA GLN A 285 34.66 -17.42 -46.59
C GLN A 285 35.92 -17.90 -45.86
N GLY A 286 35.85 -18.98 -45.08
CA GLY A 286 36.94 -19.40 -44.18
C GLY A 286 37.55 -20.78 -44.45
N VAL A 287 37.66 -21.26 -45.69
CA VAL A 287 38.47 -22.46 -46.00
C VAL A 287 39.16 -22.32 -47.36
N THR A 288 40.35 -21.72 -47.39
CA THR A 288 41.33 -21.91 -48.47
C THR A 288 42.26 -23.05 -48.08
N LEU A 289 42.25 -24.12 -48.88
CA LEU A 289 43.20 -25.23 -48.80
C LEU A 289 44.53 -24.78 -49.43
N GLU A 290 45.61 -24.79 -48.65
CA GLU A 290 46.98 -24.77 -49.18
C GLU A 290 47.37 -26.19 -49.61
N THR A 291 47.87 -26.29 -50.84
CA THR A 291 48.56 -27.47 -51.42
C THR A 291 50.06 -27.29 -51.34
#